data_AF-A0A9D5JHG8-F1
#
_entry.id   AF-A0A9D5JHG8-F1
#
_cell.length_a   1.000
_cell.length_b   1.000
_cell.length_c   1.000
_cell.angle_alpha   90.00
_cell.angle_beta   90.00
_cell.angle_gamma   90.00
#
_symmetry.space_group_name_H-M   'P 1'
#
loop_
_entity.id
_entity.type
_entity.pdbx_description
1 polymer ?
#
loop_
_entity_poly.entity_id
_entity_poly.type
_entity_poly.pdbx_seq_one_letter_code
_entity_poly.pdbx_strand_id
1 'polypeptide(L)' 'MSFEGRETGLPRPPRPTTMIASPRLSHDLGLDVILAAETFQYTGSFKYRAARHVVASVQQAHIITASSGNFGQALAYA' A
#
# COMPACT_ATOMS: atom_id res chain seq x y z
N MET A 1 -8.71 -28.00 -17.22
CA MET A 1 -8.89 -26.54 -17.36
C MET A 1 -7.54 -25.92 -17.10
N SER A 2 -6.79 -25.64 -18.17
CA SER A 2 -5.42 -25.12 -18.06
C SER A 2 -5.52 -23.60 -17.93
N PHE A 3 -5.21 -23.09 -16.75
CA PHE A 3 -5.18 -21.64 -16.54
C PHE A 3 -3.89 -21.10 -17.16
N GLU A 4 -4.03 -20.24 -18.17
CA GLU A 4 -2.91 -19.54 -18.80
C GLU A 4 -2.10 -18.76 -17.76
N GLY A 5 -0.79 -18.80 -17.95
CA GLY A 5 0.18 -18.15 -17.06
C GLY A 5 0.01 -16.63 -17.03
N ARG A 6 0.43 -16.05 -15.91
CA ARG A 6 0.37 -14.62 -15.61
C ARG A 6 1.07 -13.80 -16.70
N GLU A 7 0.30 -13.23 -17.62
CA GLU A 7 0.77 -12.22 -18.57
C GLU A 7 0.40 -10.83 -18.04
N THR A 8 1.11 -10.35 -17.01
CA THR A 8 0.86 -9.01 -16.46
C THR A 8 2.16 -8.40 -15.95
N GLY A 9 2.48 -7.19 -16.43
CA GLY A 9 3.59 -6.39 -15.91
C GLY A 9 3.48 -6.17 -14.41
N LEU A 10 4.62 -5.87 -13.76
CA LEU A 10 4.68 -5.65 -12.32
C LEU A 10 3.68 -4.58 -11.86
N PRO A 11 3.08 -4.72 -10.66
CA PRO A 11 2.20 -3.71 -10.11
C PRO A 11 2.90 -2.35 -10.01
N ARG A 12 2.13 -1.27 -10.07
CA ARG A 12 2.67 0.09 -9.98
C ARG A 12 3.60 0.23 -8.75
N PRO A 13 4.74 0.95 -8.88
CA PRO A 13 5.56 1.23 -7.71
C PRO A 13 4.76 2.06 -6.71
N PRO A 14 4.94 1.85 -5.39
CA PRO A 14 4.25 2.64 -4.38
C PRO A 14 4.61 4.12 -4.50
N ARG A 15 3.67 5.01 -4.21
CA ARG A 15 3.94 6.45 -4.13
C ARG A 15 4.93 6.75 -3.00
N PRO A 16 5.81 7.75 -3.14
CA PRO A 16 6.56 8.29 -2.01
C PRO A 16 5.62 8.68 -0.88
N THR A 17 6.03 8.46 0.37
CA THR A 17 5.25 8.93 1.53
C THR A 17 5.24 10.44 1.56
N THR A 18 4.05 11.05 1.62
CA THR A 18 3.94 12.49 1.79
C THR A 18 4.25 12.84 3.24
N MET A 19 5.31 13.61 3.47
CA MET A 19 5.66 14.13 4.78
C MET A 19 5.03 15.51 4.96
N ILE A 20 4.23 15.69 6.01
CA ILE A 20 3.47 16.92 6.25
C ILE A 20 3.88 17.48 7.61
N ALA A 21 4.52 18.64 7.63
CA ALA A 21 4.74 19.37 8.87
C ALA A 21 3.37 19.78 9.46
N SER A 22 3.18 19.64 10.76
CA SER A 22 1.91 19.96 11.43
C SER A 22 2.09 21.05 12.49
N PRO A 23 2.13 22.35 12.12
CA PRO A 23 2.43 23.43 13.07
C PRO A 23 1.49 23.47 14.28
N ARG A 24 0.19 23.19 14.06
CA ARG A 24 -0.79 23.15 15.13
C ARG A 24 -0.52 22.01 16.12
N LEU A 25 -0.27 20.80 15.62
CA LEU A 25 0.03 19.65 16.48
C LEU A 25 1.39 19.81 17.18
N SER A 26 2.37 20.37 16.48
CA SER A 26 3.67 20.72 17.04
C SER A 26 3.53 21.68 18.23
N HIS A 27 2.74 22.74 18.07
CA HIS A 27 2.45 23.69 19.13
C HIS A 27 1.74 23.03 20.32
N ASP A 28 0.69 22.25 20.05
CA ASP A 28 -0.13 21.63 21.10
C ASP A 28 0.65 20.58 21.91
N LEU A 29 1.68 19.96 21.32
CA LEU A 29 2.54 18.98 21.98
C LEU A 29 3.88 19.55 22.49
N GLY A 30 4.24 20.77 22.11
CA GLY A 30 5.56 21.35 22.39
C GLY A 30 6.73 20.59 21.73
N LEU A 31 6.49 19.95 20.59
CA LEU A 31 7.45 19.11 19.86
C LEU A 31 7.48 19.48 18.37
N ASP A 32 8.55 19.13 17.64
CA ASP A 32 8.55 19.18 16.18
C ASP A 32 7.89 17.92 15.60
N VAL A 33 6.67 18.06 15.07
CA VAL A 33 5.85 16.96 14.58
C VAL A 33 5.71 17.00 13.06
N ILE A 34 6.13 15.90 12.43
CA ILE A 34 5.93 15.64 11.01
C ILE A 34 5.06 14.39 10.85
N LEU A 35 3.99 14.51 10.07
CA LEU A 35 3.08 13.41 9.75
C LEU A 35 3.55 12.67 8.50
N ALA A 36 3.78 11.37 8.61
CA ALA A 36 3.98 10.47 7.47
C ALA A 36 2.61 10.03 6.92
N ALA A 37 2.08 10.75 5.93
CA ALA A 37 0.72 10.57 5.42
C ALA A 37 0.62 9.42 4.39
N GLU A 38 0.51 8.19 4.89
CA GLU A 38 0.26 6.99 4.06
C GLU A 38 -1.18 6.89 3.55
N THR A 39 -2.07 7.80 3.95
CA THR A 39 -3.43 7.90 3.39
C THR A 39 -3.44 8.33 1.93
N PHE A 40 -2.37 8.95 1.44
CA PHE A 40 -2.21 9.31 0.02
C PHE A 40 -1.58 8.19 -0.84
N GLN A 41 -1.25 7.07 -0.22
CA GLN A 41 -0.88 5.86 -0.94
C GLN A 41 -2.06 5.32 -1.76
N TYR A 42 -1.78 4.49 -2.76
CA TYR A 42 -2.82 3.73 -3.43
C TYR A 42 -3.69 2.97 -2.42
N THR A 43 -4.98 2.86 -2.70
CA THR A 43 -5.98 2.23 -1.81
C THR A 43 -6.11 2.89 -0.43
N GLY A 44 -5.55 4.10 -0.23
CA GLY A 44 -5.78 4.91 0.97
C GLY A 44 -5.01 4.48 2.21
N SER A 45 -4.03 3.58 2.10
CA SER A 45 -3.16 3.22 3.23
C SER A 45 -1.83 2.60 2.81
N PHE A 46 -0.91 2.48 3.77
CA PHE A 46 0.40 1.85 3.58
C PHE A 46 0.37 0.40 3.09
N LYS A 47 -0.79 -0.28 3.19
CA LYS A 47 -0.93 -1.71 2.89
C LYS A 47 -0.67 -2.04 1.42
N TYR A 48 -0.82 -1.08 0.51
CA TYR A 48 -0.42 -1.25 -0.90
C TYR A 48 1.06 -1.64 -1.04
N ARG A 49 1.95 -1.10 -0.20
CA ARG A 49 3.39 -1.38 -0.26
C ARG A 49 3.65 -2.88 -0.09
N ALA A 50 3.02 -3.48 0.92
CA ALA A 50 3.14 -4.91 1.21
C ALA A 50 2.42 -5.76 0.15
N ALA A 51 1.21 -5.38 -0.26
CA ALA A 51 0.46 -6.10 -1.30
C ALA A 51 1.24 -6.18 -2.62
N ARG A 52 1.80 -5.05 -3.09
CA ARG A 52 2.67 -5.00 -4.26
C ARG A 52 3.90 -5.88 -4.10
N HIS A 53 4.52 -5.90 -2.92
CA HIS A 53 5.68 -6.75 -2.68
C HIS A 53 5.31 -8.23 -2.81
N VAL A 54 4.23 -8.67 -2.15
CA VAL A 54 3.74 -10.06 -2.27
C VAL A 54 3.50 -10.41 -3.73
N VAL A 55 2.72 -9.59 -4.45
CA VAL A 55 2.40 -9.83 -5.86
C VAL A 55 3.64 -9.91 -6.75
N ALA A 56 4.67 -9.09 -6.48
CA ALA A 56 5.91 -9.08 -7.25
C ALA A 56 6.89 -10.21 -6.88
N SER A 57 6.76 -10.81 -5.70
CA SER A 57 7.75 -11.75 -5.15
C SER A 57 7.32 -13.21 -5.19
N VAL A 58 6.01 -13.49 -5.34
CA VAL A 58 5.49 -14.85 -5.39
C VAL A 58 5.38 -15.36 -6.82
N GLN A 59 5.67 -16.64 -7.04
CA GLN A 59 5.57 -17.29 -8.36
C GLN A 59 4.16 -17.81 -8.66
N GLN A 60 3.31 -17.88 -7.63
CA GLN A 60 1.95 -18.38 -7.72
C GLN A 60 1.14 -17.47 -8.65
N ALA A 61 0.48 -18.07 -9.64
CA ALA A 61 -0.40 -17.37 -10.57
C ALA A 61 -1.60 -16.73 -9.86
N HIS A 62 -2.05 -17.33 -8.75
CA HIS A 62 -3.19 -16.88 -7.97
C HIS A 62 -2.80 -16.61 -6.52
N ILE A 63 -3.33 -15.53 -5.96
CA ILE A 63 -3.09 -15.12 -4.59
C ILE A 63 -4.46 -14.97 -3.92
N ILE A 64 -4.60 -15.53 -2.72
CA ILE A 64 -5.82 -15.46 -1.92
C ILE A 64 -5.52 -14.68 -0.64
N THR A 65 -6.44 -13.79 -0.26
CA THR A 65 -6.43 -13.12 1.05
C THR A 65 -7.82 -13.10 1.65
N ALA A 66 -7.90 -13.14 2.98
CA ALA A 66 -9.12 -12.90 3.72
C ALA A 66 -8.93 -11.62 4.53
N SER A 67 -9.58 -10.54 4.10
CA SER A 67 -9.49 -9.24 4.76
C SER A 67 -10.78 -8.46 4.55
N SER A 68 -11.35 -7.95 5.64
CA SER A 68 -12.53 -7.07 5.63
C SER A 68 -12.17 -5.59 5.41
N GLY A 69 -10.93 -5.26 5.00
CA GLY A 69 -10.48 -3.88 4.93
C GLY A 69 -9.27 -3.65 4.04
N ASN A 70 -8.41 -2.70 4.45
CA ASN A 70 -7.38 -2.11 3.60
C ASN A 70 -6.44 -3.11 2.91
N PHE A 71 -6.15 -4.29 3.49
CA PHE A 71 -5.25 -5.24 2.84
C PHE A 71 -5.94 -5.95 1.67
N GLY A 72 -7.22 -6.29 1.82
CA GLY A 72 -8.03 -6.86 0.75
C GLY A 72 -8.13 -5.89 -0.44
N GLN A 73 -8.39 -4.61 -0.16
CA GLN A 73 -8.38 -3.56 -1.19
C GLN A 73 -7.01 -3.40 -1.85
N ALA A 74 -5.94 -3.34 -1.05
CA ALA A 74 -4.57 -3.21 -1.53
C ALA A 74 -4.15 -4.38 -2.43
N LEU A 75 -4.49 -5.61 -2.05
CA LEU A 75 -4.14 -6.81 -2.80
C LEU A 75 -5.00 -6.99 -4.06
N ALA A 76 -6.26 -6.58 -4.02
CA ALA A 76 -7.10 -6.57 -5.22
C ALA A 76 -6.64 -5.53 -6.27
N TYR A 77 -6.01 -4.45 -5.83
CA TYR A 77 -5.47 -3.40 -6.71
C TYR A 77 -4.04 -3.66 -7.20
N ALA A 78 -3.24 -4.45 -6.47
CA ALA A 78 -1.84 -4.75 -6.79
C ALA A 78 -1.72 -5.84 -7.85
#